data_AF-A0A077R8X9-F1
#
_entry.id   AF-A0A077R8X9-F1
#
_cell.length_a   1.000
_cell.length_b   1.000
_cell.length_c   1.000
_cell.angle_alpha   90.00
_cell.angle_beta   90.00
_cell.angle_gamma   90.00
#
_symmetry.space_group_name_H-M   'P 1'
#
loop_
_entity.id
_entity.type
_entity.pdbx_description
1 polymer ?
#
loop_
_entity_poly.entity_id
_entity_poly.type
_entity_poly.pdbx_seq_one_letter_code
_entity_poly.pdbx_strand_id
1 'polypeptide(L)'
;MSEGYETVIFVARECFVYRVPPRSSTAGYKAGEWGDMEAFLWKGRLRIMEFSNSNTCSIRLEDGDSGELFAECPYDVTGTSVEPVLDSSRYFVLRVESEGHDGKKKKAYIGMGFQDRSDSFDFNVALQDWTKRQKAAANRAADPSANDNASLLDDGPSPHLPTGIKKDFSLKEGETFAIKLPGGGGRKIAPASSLSSSSLGGYGGGPLLPPPPSKKR
;
A
#
# COMPACT_ATOMS: atom_id res chain seq x y z
N MET A 1 -2.02 20.30 -25.11
CA MET A 1 -1.05 20.32 -24.00
C MET A 1 -1.86 20.03 -22.74
N SER A 2 -1.75 18.83 -22.19
CA SER A 2 -2.43 18.50 -20.93
C SER A 2 -1.70 19.21 -19.79
N GLU A 3 -2.38 20.17 -19.16
CA GLU A 3 -1.89 20.80 -17.93
C GLU A 3 -1.66 19.71 -16.89
N GLY A 4 -0.44 19.66 -16.34
CA GLY A 4 -0.11 18.72 -15.27
C GLY A 4 -0.72 19.19 -13.98
N TYR A 5 -1.36 18.28 -13.26
CA TYR A 5 -1.84 18.54 -11.91
C TYR A 5 -0.89 17.91 -10.88
N GLU A 6 -0.83 18.53 -9.71
CA GLU A 6 -0.12 18.06 -8.54
C GLU A 6 -1.15 17.56 -7.52
N THR A 7 -1.00 16.31 -7.08
CA THR A 7 -1.91 15.69 -6.11
C THR A 7 -1.19 15.41 -4.81
N VAL A 8 -1.82 15.76 -3.70
CA VAL A 8 -1.35 15.37 -2.37
C VAL A 8 -1.83 13.95 -2.08
N ILE A 9 -0.91 13.01 -1.86
CA ILE A 9 -1.25 11.62 -1.54
C ILE A 9 -1.19 11.32 -0.04
N PHE A 10 -0.45 12.12 0.73
CA PHE A 10 -0.34 12.00 2.18
C PHE A 10 0.01 13.32 2.83
N VAL A 11 -0.56 13.58 4.01
CA VAL A 11 -0.23 14.73 4.86
C VAL A 11 -0.08 14.27 6.30
N ALA A 12 1.07 14.56 6.91
CA ALA A 12 1.24 14.45 8.36
C ALA A 12 1.34 15.85 8.95
N ARG A 13 0.50 16.14 9.95
CA ARG A 13 0.40 17.47 10.58
C ARG A 13 1.69 17.86 11.29
N GLU A 14 2.34 16.89 11.93
CA GLU A 14 3.55 17.09 12.70
C GLU A 14 4.57 16.00 12.40
N CYS A 15 5.79 16.43 12.05
CA CYS A 15 6.96 15.59 11.90
C CYS A 15 8.18 16.34 12.45
N PHE A 16 9.20 15.58 12.82
CA PHE A 16 10.43 16.08 13.41
C PHE A 16 11.61 15.71 12.52
N VAL A 17 12.53 16.65 12.35
CA VAL A 17 13.77 16.43 11.59
C VAL A 17 14.94 16.40 12.54
N TYR A 18 15.86 15.46 12.30
CA TYR A 18 17.04 15.20 13.11
C TYR A 18 18.29 15.24 12.25
N ARG A 19 19.41 15.60 12.87
CA ARG A 19 20.71 15.52 12.23
C ARG A 19 21.18 14.07 12.20
N VAL A 20 21.42 13.53 11.02
CA VAL A 20 21.93 12.18 10.85
C VAL A 20 23.46 12.21 10.74
N PRO A 21 24.18 11.37 11.51
CA PRO A 21 25.63 11.22 11.36
C PRO A 21 26.01 10.77 9.94
N PRO A 22 27.16 11.24 9.41
CA PRO A 22 27.67 10.75 8.12
C PRO A 22 27.84 9.24 8.15
N ARG A 23 27.40 8.56 7.08
CA ARG A 23 27.47 7.11 6.97
C ARG A 23 28.94 6.64 7.03
N SER A 24 29.32 5.98 8.11
CA SER A 24 30.68 5.43 8.31
C SER A 24 30.80 3.96 7.90
N SER A 25 29.67 3.25 7.75
CA SER A 25 29.60 1.81 7.46
C SER A 25 28.45 1.47 6.49
N THR A 26 28.51 0.28 5.88
CA THR A 26 27.38 -0.31 5.15
C THR A 26 26.20 -0.67 6.05
N ALA A 27 26.39 -0.70 7.37
CA ALA A 27 25.31 -0.85 8.34
C ALA A 27 24.21 0.19 8.13
N GLY A 28 22.94 -0.23 8.21
CA GLY A 28 21.78 0.65 8.08
C GLY A 28 21.65 1.62 9.25
N TYR A 29 20.83 2.65 9.10
CA TYR A 29 20.67 3.68 10.12
C TYR A 29 19.94 3.18 11.37
N LYS A 30 20.37 3.66 12.53
CA LYS A 30 19.69 3.50 13.83
C LYS A 30 19.41 4.86 14.42
N ALA A 31 18.19 5.07 14.90
CA ALA A 31 17.77 6.34 15.45
C ALA A 31 18.53 6.61 16.75
N GLY A 32 18.79 5.59 17.56
CA GLY A 32 19.58 5.72 18.78
C GLY A 32 21.01 6.25 18.58
N GLU A 33 21.52 6.28 17.34
CA GLU A 33 22.85 6.82 17.01
C GLU A 33 22.79 8.31 16.59
N TRP A 34 21.60 8.90 16.43
CA TRP A 34 21.44 10.30 16.02
C TRP A 34 21.68 11.29 17.16
N GLY A 35 21.89 10.79 18.38
CA GLY A 35 22.10 11.58 19.59
C GLY A 35 20.82 11.76 20.39
N ASP A 36 20.61 12.96 20.91
CA ASP A 36 19.42 13.27 21.70
C ASP A 36 18.19 13.45 20.79
N MET A 37 17.22 12.57 20.99
CA MET A 37 15.99 12.52 20.21
C MET A 37 14.98 13.60 20.63
N GLU A 38 15.22 14.27 21.75
CA GLU A 38 14.48 15.46 22.18
C GLU A 38 15.00 16.74 21.48
N ALA A 39 16.25 16.72 21.00
CA ALA A 39 16.88 17.82 20.29
C ALA A 39 16.62 17.75 18.78
N PHE A 40 15.36 17.86 18.36
CA PHE A 40 15.01 17.96 16.94
C PHE A 40 15.58 19.26 16.33
N LEU A 41 16.07 19.18 15.10
CA LEU A 41 16.58 20.32 14.32
C LEU A 41 15.43 21.22 13.85
N TRP A 42 14.32 20.60 13.47
CA TRP A 42 13.16 21.29 12.91
C TRP A 42 11.89 20.47 13.14
N LYS A 43 10.75 21.16 13.22
CA LYS A 43 9.41 20.59 13.34
C LYS A 43 8.49 21.26 12.33
N GLY A 44 7.64 20.49 11.68
CA GLY A 44 6.59 21.04 10.81
C GLY A 44 5.72 19.97 10.19
N ARG A 45 5.10 20.31 9.06
CA ARG A 45 4.18 19.47 8.30
C ARG A 45 4.93 18.73 7.20
N LEU A 46 4.54 17.47 6.96
CA LEU A 46 5.03 16.68 5.82
C LEU A 46 3.91 16.50 4.81
N ARG A 47 4.20 16.70 3.53
CA ARG A 47 3.31 16.38 2.41
C ARG A 47 4.01 15.50 1.41
N ILE A 48 3.30 14.51 0.87
CA ILE A 48 3.77 13.74 -0.28
C ILE A 48 2.97 14.21 -1.50
N MET A 49 3.69 14.73 -2.49
CA MET A 49 3.13 15.28 -3.71
C MET A 49 3.46 14.38 -4.91
N GLU A 50 2.46 14.06 -5.69
CA GLU A 50 2.57 13.30 -6.94
C GLU A 50 2.32 14.23 -8.14
N PHE A 51 3.16 14.14 -9.16
CA PHE A 51 3.04 14.91 -10.40
C PHE A 51 2.57 14.01 -11.54
N SER A 52 1.36 14.28 -12.06
CA SER A 52 0.76 13.46 -13.12
C SER A 52 1.56 13.45 -14.44
N ASN A 53 2.25 14.54 -14.76
CA ASN A 53 2.93 14.67 -16.04
C ASN A 53 4.27 13.93 -16.10
N SER A 54 4.98 13.90 -14.98
CA SER A 54 6.33 13.34 -14.89
C SER A 54 6.35 11.98 -14.20
N ASN A 55 5.22 11.50 -13.68
CA ASN A 55 5.16 10.25 -12.92
C ASN A 55 6.16 10.24 -11.75
N THR A 56 6.44 11.42 -11.20
CA THR A 56 7.39 11.63 -10.10
C THR A 56 6.65 11.93 -8.80
N CYS A 57 7.24 11.52 -7.69
CA CYS A 57 6.77 11.82 -6.35
C CYS A 57 7.82 12.66 -5.61
N SER A 58 7.38 13.56 -4.75
CA SER A 58 8.25 14.37 -3.90
C SER A 58 7.68 14.43 -2.49
N ILE A 59 8.55 14.29 -1.50
CA ILE A 59 8.22 14.45 -0.09
C ILE A 59 8.69 15.85 0.30
N ARG A 60 7.75 16.71 0.71
CA ARG A 60 7.99 18.09 1.11
C ARG A 60 7.84 18.23 2.61
N LEU A 61 8.86 18.80 3.24
CA LEU A 61 8.86 19.23 4.62
C LEU A 61 8.62 20.72 4.63
N GLU A 62 7.53 21.15 5.26
CA GLU A 62 7.07 22.52 5.25
C GLU A 62 6.71 23.00 6.63
N ASP A 63 6.87 24.31 6.85
CA ASP A 63 6.40 24.90 8.09
C ASP A 63 4.87 24.80 8.20
N GLY A 64 4.40 24.46 9.41
CA GLY A 64 2.98 24.19 9.66
C GLY A 64 2.10 25.42 9.46
N ASP A 65 2.63 26.60 9.84
CA ASP A 65 1.91 27.86 9.88
C ASP A 65 2.08 28.66 8.58
N SER A 66 3.32 28.86 8.13
CA SER A 66 3.62 29.66 6.94
C SER A 66 3.54 28.87 5.63
N GLY A 67 3.71 27.54 5.68
CA GLY A 67 3.85 26.71 4.47
C GLY A 67 5.18 26.89 3.74
N GLU A 68 6.18 27.52 4.36
CA GLU A 68 7.52 27.65 3.79
C GLU A 68 8.18 26.27 3.64
N LEU A 69 8.76 26.00 2.46
CA LEU A 69 9.45 24.75 2.18
C LEU A 69 10.79 24.71 2.91
N PHE A 70 10.93 23.81 3.87
CA PHE A 70 12.19 23.55 4.57
C PHE A 70 13.12 22.66 3.74
N ALA A 71 12.59 21.55 3.22
CA ALA A 71 13.36 20.63 2.39
C ALA A 71 12.46 19.78 1.48
N GLU A 72 13.01 19.41 0.32
CA GLU A 72 12.36 18.52 -0.64
C GLU A 72 13.20 17.25 -0.83
N CYS A 73 12.53 16.11 -0.76
CA CYS A 73 13.10 14.79 -1.01
C CYS A 73 12.41 14.18 -2.24
N PRO A 74 13.07 14.20 -3.41
CA PRO A 74 12.56 13.53 -4.60
C PRO A 74 12.47 12.03 -4.38
N TYR A 75 11.28 11.46 -4.56
CA TYR A 75 11.00 10.04 -4.41
C TYR A 75 10.86 9.38 -5.79
N ASP A 76 11.51 8.23 -5.92
CA ASP A 76 11.55 7.45 -7.16
C ASP A 76 11.12 6.01 -6.87
N VAL A 77 10.71 5.29 -7.92
CA VAL A 77 10.20 3.90 -7.87
C VAL A 77 11.23 2.93 -7.30
N THR A 78 12.53 3.29 -7.33
CA THR A 78 13.61 2.55 -6.69
C THR A 78 13.53 2.55 -5.17
N GLY A 79 12.80 3.49 -4.56
CA GLY A 79 12.63 3.60 -3.10
C GLY A 79 13.89 4.03 -2.33
N THR A 80 15.01 4.28 -3.02
CA THR A 80 16.31 4.57 -2.38
C THR A 80 16.41 5.93 -1.70
N SER A 81 15.45 6.82 -1.93
CA SER A 81 15.41 8.15 -1.30
C SER A 81 14.97 8.12 0.16
N VAL A 82 14.31 7.04 0.59
CA VAL A 82 13.76 6.88 1.94
C VAL A 82 14.24 5.56 2.50
N GLU A 83 15.02 5.61 3.57
CA GLU A 83 15.53 4.43 4.26
C GLU A 83 14.88 4.32 5.64
N PRO A 84 14.13 3.25 5.95
CA PRO A 84 13.61 3.04 7.29
C PRO A 84 14.74 2.71 8.26
N VAL A 85 14.59 3.17 9.49
CA VAL A 85 15.57 2.92 10.55
C VAL A 85 15.36 1.53 11.16
N LEU A 86 16.44 0.87 11.56
CA LEU A 86 16.42 -0.53 12.01
C LEU A 86 15.82 -0.75 13.41
N ASP A 87 15.97 0.21 14.32
CA ASP A 87 15.56 0.09 15.73
C ASP A 87 14.18 0.70 16.03
N SER A 88 13.57 1.37 15.06
CA SER A 88 12.28 2.05 15.22
C SER A 88 11.53 2.16 13.90
N SER A 89 10.23 1.88 13.93
CA SER A 89 9.36 2.08 12.77
C SER A 89 8.86 3.51 12.62
N ARG A 90 9.15 4.41 13.57
CA ARG A 90 8.72 5.82 13.54
C ARG A 90 9.70 6.73 12.83
N TYR A 91 10.93 6.28 12.62
CA TYR A 91 12.03 7.09 12.10
C TYR A 91 12.48 6.59 10.72
N PHE A 92 12.86 7.54 9.89
CA PHE A 92 13.29 7.33 8.51
C PHE A 92 14.45 8.26 8.21
N VAL A 93 15.32 7.88 7.28
CA VAL A 93 16.32 8.77 6.70
C VAL A 93 15.84 9.19 5.32
N LEU A 94 15.78 10.50 5.08
CA LEU A 94 15.39 11.08 3.81
C LEU A 94 16.62 11.64 3.09
N ARG A 95 16.72 11.35 1.80
CA ARG A 95 17.70 11.96 0.90
C ARG A 95 17.12 13.24 0.28
N VAL A 96 17.37 14.36 0.93
CA VAL A 96 16.92 15.67 0.45
C VAL A 96 17.89 16.25 -0.57
N GLU A 97 17.34 17.03 -1.51
CA GLU A 97 18.13 17.83 -2.44
C GLU A 97 18.07 19.31 -1.99
N SER A 98 19.23 19.93 -1.85
CA SER A 98 19.35 21.36 -1.57
C SER A 98 19.97 22.06 -2.77
N GLU A 99 19.39 23.19 -3.16
CA GLU A 99 19.98 24.08 -4.16
C GLU A 99 21.13 24.86 -3.50
N GLY A 100 22.35 24.51 -3.88
CA GLY A 100 23.52 25.29 -3.44
C GLY A 100 23.58 26.64 -4.14
N HIS A 101 24.32 27.58 -3.54
CA HIS A 101 24.57 28.92 -4.11
C HIS A 101 25.13 28.91 -5.55
N ASP A 102 25.76 27.80 -5.95
CA ASP A 102 26.33 27.59 -7.29
C ASP A 102 25.32 27.02 -8.31
N GLY A 103 24.03 26.93 -7.97
CA GLY A 103 22.98 26.30 -8.80
C GLY A 103 23.10 24.79 -8.94
N LYS A 104 24.03 24.16 -8.20
CA LYS A 104 24.20 22.70 -8.18
C LYS A 104 23.35 22.09 -7.07
N LYS A 105 22.60 21.04 -7.42
CA LYS A 105 21.85 20.22 -6.47
C LYS A 105 22.80 19.40 -5.61
N LYS A 106 22.86 19.70 -4.31
CA LYS A 106 23.61 18.92 -3.32
C LYS A 106 22.68 17.96 -2.61
N LYS A 107 23.07 16.68 -2.54
CA LYS A 107 22.33 15.67 -1.78
C LYS A 107 22.76 15.71 -0.32
N ALA A 108 21.78 15.73 0.58
CA ALA A 108 22.00 15.60 2.01
C ALA A 108 21.09 14.51 2.59
N TYR A 109 21.51 13.92 3.69
CA TYR A 109 20.72 12.93 4.42
C TYR A 109 20.28 13.54 5.74
N ILE A 110 18.98 13.53 5.98
CA ILE A 110 18.37 14.01 7.21
C ILE A 110 17.54 12.90 7.83
N GLY A 111 17.45 12.91 9.16
CA GLY A 111 16.59 12.01 9.90
C GLY A 111 15.22 12.65 9.98
N MET A 112 14.17 11.86 9.84
CA MET A 112 12.79 12.29 9.99
C MET A 112 12.07 11.32 10.89
N GLY A 113 11.21 11.84 11.78
CA GLY A 113 10.43 11.04 12.70
C GLY A 113 9.00 11.54 12.84
N PHE A 114 8.11 10.61 13.15
CA PHE A 114 6.73 10.89 13.55
C PHE A 114 6.56 10.78 15.06
N GLN A 115 5.66 11.58 15.61
CA GLN A 115 5.23 11.42 17.00
C GLN A 115 4.57 10.06 17.21
N ASP A 116 3.65 9.71 16.31
CA ASP A 116 2.83 8.50 16.42
C ASP A 116 3.22 7.44 15.40
N ARG A 117 3.07 6.18 15.81
CA ARG A 117 3.35 5.04 14.94
C ARG A 117 2.33 4.90 13.80
N SER A 118 1.10 5.37 14.01
CA SER A 118 0.07 5.39 12.96
C SER A 118 0.53 6.19 11.74
N ASP A 119 1.02 7.40 11.98
CA ASP A 119 1.41 8.33 10.91
C ASP A 119 2.62 7.77 10.13
N SER A 120 3.56 7.13 10.84
CA SER A 120 4.69 6.45 10.20
C SER A 120 4.28 5.27 9.34
N PHE A 121 3.20 4.58 9.73
CA PHE A 121 2.66 3.46 8.96
C PHE A 121 1.95 3.98 7.71
N ASP A 122 1.08 4.97 7.85
CA ASP A 122 0.35 5.57 6.73
C ASP A 122 1.31 6.21 5.72
N PHE A 123 2.38 6.87 6.20
CA PHE A 123 3.46 7.38 5.35
C PHE A 123 4.11 6.28 4.49
N ASN A 124 4.46 5.15 5.11
CA ASN A 124 5.08 4.03 4.41
C ASN A 124 4.11 3.39 3.40
N VAL A 125 2.85 3.22 3.78
CA VAL A 125 1.80 2.70 2.89
C VAL A 125 1.57 3.63 1.70
N ALA A 126 1.54 4.95 1.90
CA ALA A 126 1.36 5.92 0.83
C ALA A 126 2.48 5.83 -0.22
N LEU A 127 3.74 5.68 0.22
CA LEU A 127 4.88 5.49 -0.69
C LEU A 127 4.83 4.15 -1.43
N GLN A 128 4.43 3.08 -0.74
CA GLN A 128 4.30 1.75 -1.34
C GLN A 128 3.17 1.70 -2.36
N ASP A 129 2.00 2.28 -2.05
CA ASP A 129 0.87 2.37 -2.97
C ASP A 129 1.26 3.14 -4.23
N TRP A 130 1.90 4.30 -4.07
CA TRP A 130 2.41 5.06 -5.21
C TRP A 130 3.37 4.21 -6.06
N THR A 131 4.36 3.56 -5.44
CA THR A 131 5.33 2.70 -6.14
C THR A 131 4.64 1.56 -6.89
N LYS A 132 3.63 0.94 -6.29
CA LYS A 132 2.83 -0.12 -6.90
C LYS A 132 2.05 0.40 -8.11
N ARG A 133 1.41 1.57 -7.98
CA ARG A 133 0.68 2.23 -9.08
C ARG A 133 1.62 2.55 -10.24
N GLN A 134 2.81 3.08 -9.97
CA GLN A 134 3.79 3.38 -11.03
C GLN A 134 4.28 2.12 -11.75
N LYS A 135 4.56 1.03 -11.02
CA LYS A 135 4.93 -0.26 -11.63
C LYS A 135 3.79 -0.85 -12.46
N ALA A 136 2.56 -0.81 -11.96
CA ALA A 136 1.40 -1.28 -12.70
C ALA A 136 1.15 -0.47 -13.98
N ALA A 137 1.30 0.86 -13.91
CA ALA A 137 1.19 1.74 -15.08
C ALA A 137 2.28 1.43 -16.13
N ALA A 138 3.53 1.21 -15.70
CA ALA A 138 4.62 0.81 -16.58
C ALA A 138 4.35 -0.55 -17.25
N ASN A 139 3.82 -1.52 -16.51
CA ASN A 139 3.47 -2.84 -17.05
C ASN A 139 2.33 -2.75 -18.08
N ARG A 140 1.28 -1.94 -17.83
CA ARG A 140 0.20 -1.71 -18.80
C ARG A 140 0.68 -1.01 -20.07
N ALA A 141 1.65 -0.11 -19.96
CA ALA A 141 2.25 0.54 -21.11
C ALA A 141 3.10 -0.43 -21.95
N ALA A 142 3.74 -1.43 -21.31
CA ALA A 142 4.53 -2.45 -21.97
C ALA A 142 3.68 -3.57 -22.60
N ASP A 143 2.58 -3.96 -21.95
CA ASP A 143 1.63 -4.94 -22.47
C ASP A 143 0.18 -4.51 -22.15
N PRO A 144 -0.53 -3.90 -23.12
CA PRO A 144 -1.91 -3.45 -22.92
C PRO A 144 -2.93 -4.61 -22.86
N SER A 145 -2.50 -5.86 -23.05
CA SER A 145 -3.35 -7.06 -23.00
C SER A 145 -3.24 -7.82 -21.67
N ALA A 146 -2.34 -7.39 -20.77
CA ALA A 146 -2.14 -8.02 -19.48
C ALA A 146 -3.33 -7.77 -18.55
N ASN A 147 -4.00 -8.85 -18.13
CA ASN A 147 -5.20 -8.83 -17.29
C ASN A 147 -4.89 -8.25 -15.89
N ASP A 148 -5.72 -7.32 -15.41
CA ASP A 148 -5.54 -6.52 -14.18
C ASP A 148 -5.40 -7.33 -12.88
N ASN A 149 -5.75 -8.63 -12.91
CA ASN A 149 -5.79 -9.50 -11.74
C ASN A 149 -4.40 -9.97 -11.24
N ALA A 150 -3.34 -9.79 -12.02
CA ALA A 150 -2.00 -10.28 -11.65
C ALA A 150 -1.22 -9.34 -10.70
N SER A 151 -1.56 -8.05 -10.62
CA SER A 151 -0.76 -7.06 -9.87
C SER A 151 -1.28 -6.74 -8.46
N LEU A 152 -2.47 -7.24 -8.09
CA LEU A 152 -2.99 -7.10 -6.72
C LEU A 152 -2.35 -8.08 -5.74
N LEU A 153 -1.72 -9.13 -6.25
CA LEU A 153 -0.96 -10.08 -5.47
C LEU A 153 0.43 -9.51 -5.24
N ASP A 154 0.70 -9.13 -4.00
CA ASP A 154 2.06 -8.96 -3.49
C ASP A 154 2.87 -10.21 -3.86
N ASP A 155 3.79 -10.08 -4.83
CA ASP A 155 4.74 -11.14 -5.19
C ASP A 155 5.93 -11.17 -4.21
N GLY A 156 5.75 -10.60 -3.02
CA GLY A 156 6.62 -10.80 -1.88
C GLY A 156 6.38 -12.20 -1.29
N PRO A 157 7.42 -12.93 -0.88
CA PRO A 157 7.23 -14.15 -0.12
C PRO A 157 6.51 -13.79 1.19
N SER A 158 5.23 -14.13 1.27
CA SER A 158 4.48 -14.08 2.53
C SER A 158 5.29 -14.82 3.60
N PRO A 159 5.70 -14.18 4.72
CA PRO A 159 6.60 -14.77 5.71
C PRO A 159 6.02 -15.99 6.45
N HIS A 160 4.78 -16.38 6.13
CA HIS A 160 4.07 -17.53 6.71
C HIS A 160 3.86 -18.70 5.75
N LEU A 161 4.23 -18.59 4.46
CA LEU A 161 4.10 -19.70 3.51
C LEU A 161 5.48 -20.17 3.04
N PRO A 162 5.80 -21.49 3.11
CA PRO A 162 7.01 -22.00 2.52
C PRO A 162 7.00 -21.76 1.01
N THR A 163 8.16 -21.39 0.45
CA THR A 163 8.41 -21.21 -0.98
C THR A 163 8.19 -22.53 -1.73
N GLY A 164 6.94 -22.82 -2.06
CA GLY A 164 6.54 -23.86 -2.98
C GLY A 164 6.46 -23.33 -4.40
N ILE A 165 6.81 -24.17 -5.37
CA ILE A 165 6.64 -23.92 -6.81
C ILE A 165 5.17 -23.55 -7.04
N LYS A 166 4.92 -22.30 -7.47
CA LYS A 166 3.59 -21.81 -7.84
C LYS A 166 3.10 -22.66 -9.01
N LYS A 167 2.22 -23.62 -8.73
CA LYS A 167 1.55 -24.45 -9.75
C LYS A 167 0.31 -23.70 -10.22
N ASP A 168 0.21 -23.50 -11.52
CA ASP A 168 -1.01 -22.97 -12.14
C ASP A 168 -2.12 -24.01 -12.01
N PHE A 169 -3.12 -23.71 -11.19
CA PHE A 169 -4.32 -24.54 -11.01
C PHE A 169 -5.53 -23.99 -11.79
N SER A 170 -5.28 -23.18 -12.83
CA SER A 170 -6.36 -22.74 -13.72
C SER A 170 -6.91 -23.94 -14.48
N LEU A 171 -8.20 -24.21 -14.33
CA LEU A 171 -8.91 -25.19 -15.14
C LEU A 171 -8.86 -24.77 -16.61
N LYS A 172 -8.72 -25.76 -17.51
CA LYS A 172 -8.91 -25.50 -18.94
C LYS A 172 -10.39 -25.27 -19.21
N GLU A 173 -10.69 -24.44 -20.21
CA GLU A 173 -12.06 -24.06 -20.56
C GLU A 173 -12.93 -25.32 -20.78
N GLY A 174 -13.95 -25.50 -19.94
CA GLY A 174 -14.86 -26.67 -19.96
C GLY A 174 -14.63 -27.73 -18.88
N GLU A 175 -13.55 -27.65 -18.09
CA GLU A 175 -13.32 -28.57 -16.97
C GLU A 175 -14.02 -28.07 -15.69
N THR A 176 -14.85 -28.89 -15.05
CA THR A 176 -15.57 -28.54 -13.81
C THR A 176 -15.08 -29.42 -12.67
N PHE A 177 -14.59 -28.83 -11.57
CA PHE A 177 -14.20 -29.60 -10.38
C PHE A 177 -15.39 -29.87 -9.45
N ALA A 178 -15.47 -31.07 -8.88
CA ALA A 178 -16.42 -31.42 -7.85
C ALA A 178 -15.71 -31.49 -6.48
N ILE A 179 -15.91 -30.48 -5.63
CA ILE A 179 -15.35 -30.48 -4.28
C ILE A 179 -16.26 -31.29 -3.36
N LYS A 180 -15.75 -32.39 -2.82
CA LYS A 180 -16.41 -33.13 -1.73
C LYS A 180 -15.97 -32.52 -0.40
N LEU A 181 -16.74 -31.56 0.13
CA LEU A 181 -16.54 -31.07 1.48
C LEU A 181 -17.10 -32.09 2.49
N PRO A 182 -16.31 -32.58 3.46
CA PRO A 182 -16.82 -33.42 4.54
C PRO A 182 -17.63 -32.53 5.51
N GLY A 183 -18.94 -32.81 5.65
CA GLY A 183 -19.76 -32.23 6.72
C GLY A 183 -20.95 -31.34 6.33
N GLY A 184 -21.34 -31.24 5.05
CA GLY A 184 -22.53 -30.46 4.67
C GLY A 184 -23.17 -30.94 3.38
N GLY A 185 -24.46 -31.31 3.45
CA GLY A 185 -25.22 -31.87 2.34
C GLY A 185 -25.10 -31.04 1.05
N GLY A 186 -24.73 -31.73 -0.03
CA GLY A 186 -24.41 -31.13 -1.32
C GLY A 186 -25.57 -30.30 -1.89
N ARG A 187 -25.39 -28.98 -1.92
CA ARG A 187 -26.20 -28.08 -2.73
C ARG A 187 -25.45 -27.81 -4.02
N LYS A 188 -25.95 -28.34 -5.13
CA LYS A 188 -25.51 -27.97 -6.49
C LYS A 188 -25.93 -26.51 -6.72
N ILE A 189 -24.99 -25.60 -6.87
CA ILE A 189 -25.27 -24.25 -7.34
C ILE A 189 -25.34 -24.34 -8.86
N ALA A 190 -26.55 -24.45 -9.41
CA ALA A 190 -26.77 -24.32 -10.85
C ALA A 190 -26.83 -22.83 -11.22
N PRO A 191 -26.27 -22.42 -12.38
CA PRO A 191 -26.39 -21.05 -12.85
C PRO A 191 -27.85 -20.77 -13.24
N ALA A 192 -28.39 -19.66 -12.74
CA ALA A 192 -29.73 -19.20 -13.08
C ALA A 192 -29.76 -18.65 -14.51
N SER A 193 -30.24 -19.44 -15.47
CA SER A 193 -30.61 -18.96 -16.79
C SER A 193 -32.13 -18.91 -16.96
N SER A 194 -32.57 -17.70 -17.31
CA SER A 194 -33.75 -17.37 -18.13
C SER A 194 -35.10 -18.03 -17.81
N LEU A 195 -35.96 -17.19 -17.24
CA LEU A 195 -37.42 -17.28 -17.24
C LEU A 195 -38.00 -17.68 -18.61
N SER A 196 -38.83 -18.72 -18.64
CA SER A 196 -39.90 -18.86 -19.64
C SER A 196 -41.12 -19.62 -19.09
N SER A 197 -42.22 -18.88 -19.00
CA SER A 197 -43.62 -19.23 -19.23
C SER A 197 -44.21 -20.59 -18.81
N SER A 198 -45.22 -20.48 -17.95
CA SER A 198 -46.55 -21.13 -17.99
C SER A 198 -46.64 -22.66 -17.97
N SER A 199 -47.25 -23.23 -16.91
CA SER A 199 -48.67 -23.62 -16.96
C SER A 199 -49.19 -24.16 -15.62
N LEU A 200 -50.51 -23.99 -15.49
CA LEU A 200 -51.49 -24.41 -14.50
C LEU A 200 -51.31 -25.80 -13.83
N GLY A 201 -51.67 -25.87 -12.54
CA GLY A 201 -52.53 -26.93 -12.00
C GLY A 201 -51.90 -28.04 -11.15
N GLY A 202 -52.48 -28.26 -9.95
CA GLY A 202 -52.60 -29.60 -9.36
C GLY A 202 -51.76 -29.90 -8.11
N TYR A 203 -52.44 -29.85 -6.96
CA TYR A 203 -52.30 -30.70 -5.76
C TYR A 203 -51.04 -31.57 -5.58
N GLY A 204 -50.35 -31.39 -4.44
CA GLY A 204 -49.65 -32.49 -3.78
C GLY A 204 -48.34 -32.15 -3.06
N GLY A 205 -48.37 -32.21 -1.73
CA GLY A 205 -47.24 -32.75 -0.96
C GLY A 205 -46.10 -31.80 -0.57
N GLY A 206 -46.37 -30.79 0.25
CA GLY A 206 -45.33 -30.19 1.10
C GLY A 206 -45.31 -30.89 2.47
N PRO A 207 -44.20 -31.50 2.93
CA PRO A 207 -44.13 -32.05 4.28
C PRO A 207 -44.04 -30.92 5.31
N LEU A 208 -45.06 -30.86 6.16
CA LEU A 208 -45.22 -30.03 7.35
C LEU A 208 -44.19 -30.44 8.42
N LEU A 209 -43.48 -29.47 9.00
CA LEU A 209 -42.71 -29.68 10.22
C LEU A 209 -43.65 -29.66 11.45
N PRO A 210 -43.47 -30.56 12.44
CA PRO A 210 -44.35 -30.62 13.60
C PRO A 210 -44.12 -29.44 14.58
N PRO A 211 -45.16 -29.03 15.34
CA PRO A 211 -45.05 -27.95 16.32
C PRO A 211 -44.27 -28.39 17.58
N PRO A 212 -43.61 -27.45 18.27
CA PRO A 212 -42.73 -27.70 19.41
C PRO A 212 -43.50 -28.10 20.68
N PRO A 213 -42.92 -28.96 21.55
CA PRO A 213 -43.50 -29.28 22.85
C PRO A 213 -43.38 -28.10 23.83
N SER A 214 -44.49 -27.76 24.47
CA SER A 214 -44.60 -26.70 25.48
C SER A 214 -44.02 -27.11 26.83
N LYS A 215 -43.19 -26.22 27.41
CA LYS A 215 -42.74 -26.27 28.82
C LYS A 215 -43.92 -26.28 29.80
N LYS A 216 -43.84 -27.10 30.85
CA LYS A 216 -44.40 -26.76 32.17
C LYS A 216 -43.66 -27.48 33.30
N ARG A 217 -43.11 -26.64 34.18
CA ARG A 217 -43.00 -26.71 35.64
C ARG A 217 -42.22 -27.84 36.31
#